data_AF-A0A7S0FIX3-F1
#
_entry.id   AF-A0A7S0FIX3-F1
#
_cell.length_a   1.000
_cell.length_b   1.000
_cell.length_c   1.000
_cell.angle_alpha   90.00
_cell.angle_beta   90.00
_cell.angle_gamma   90.00
#
_symmetry.space_group_name_H-M   'P 1'
#
loop_
_entity.id
_entity.type
_entity.pdbx_description
1 polymer ?
#
loop_
_entity_poly.entity_id
_entity_poly.type
_entity_poly.pdbx_seq_one_letter_code
_entity_poly.pdbx_strand_id
1 'polypeptide(L)'
;TIGICGLVGMFVLLNFKYVSKYLTDAQLVIGGQIFFATGIAIMTDYGGEGMYGNMVKFYSGFFFIFALGFPVNDTSVVGLFSKVCGNKPQGTLQGLLAMSSAIARLVMPIISAYICQYLNMSVLFISLVVILLVSALVVLRYRGIIELLSSSMRH
;
A
#
# COMPACT_ATOMS: atom_id res chain seq x y z
N THR A 1 2.31 2.57 -22.21
CA THR A 1 3.12 2.47 -20.96
C THR A 1 2.27 2.06 -19.76
N ILE A 2 1.17 2.76 -19.45
CA ILE A 2 0.28 2.45 -18.31
C ILE A 2 -0.30 1.01 -18.38
N GLY A 3 -0.66 0.53 -19.58
CA GLY A 3 -1.14 -0.84 -19.77
C GLY A 3 -0.09 -1.93 -19.48
N ILE A 4 1.20 -1.65 -19.66
CA ILE A 4 2.28 -2.61 -19.37
C ILE A 4 2.45 -2.74 -17.85
N CYS A 5 2.38 -1.63 -17.10
CA CYS A 5 2.36 -1.66 -15.63
C CYS A 5 1.17 -2.46 -15.10
N GLY A 6 0.00 -2.34 -15.74
CA GLY A 6 -1.18 -3.14 -15.42
C GLY A 6 -0.99 -4.64 -15.66
N LEU A 7 -0.36 -5.03 -16.79
CA LEU A 7 -0.03 -6.43 -17.08
C LEU A 7 0.99 -7.00 -16.08
N VAL A 8 2.01 -6.22 -15.71
CA VAL A 8 2.98 -6.63 -14.68
C VAL A 8 2.29 -6.78 -13.33
N GLY A 9 1.39 -5.88 -12.95
CA GLY A 9 0.56 -6.01 -11.76
C GLY A 9 -0.31 -7.26 -11.77
N MET A 10 -0.89 -7.62 -12.92
CA MET A 10 -1.59 -8.91 -13.09
C MET A 10 -0.66 -10.11 -12.90
N PHE A 11 0.54 -10.11 -13.48
CA PHE A 11 1.52 -11.18 -13.26
C PHE A 11 1.92 -11.31 -11.79
N VAL A 12 2.05 -10.20 -11.07
CA VAL A 12 2.36 -10.16 -9.64
C VAL A 12 1.20 -10.76 -8.83
N LEU A 13 -0.04 -10.41 -9.16
CA LEU A 13 -1.24 -11.01 -8.55
C LEU A 13 -1.34 -12.51 -8.80
N LEU A 14 -1.02 -12.99 -10.00
CA LEU A 14 -1.01 -14.41 -10.32
C LEU A 14 0.06 -15.18 -9.54
N ASN A 15 1.24 -14.57 -9.34
CA ASN A 15 2.32 -15.15 -8.53
C ASN A 15 2.13 -14.94 -7.02
N PHE A 16 1.16 -14.11 -6.61
CA PHE A 16 0.89 -13.82 -5.21
C PHE A 16 0.52 -15.08 -4.41
N LYS A 17 -0.15 -16.05 -5.05
CA LYS A 17 -0.45 -17.36 -4.43
C LYS A 17 0.81 -18.16 -4.09
N TYR A 18 1.87 -18.02 -4.88
CA TYR A 18 3.17 -18.64 -4.61
C TYR A 18 3.92 -17.91 -3.49
N VAL A 19 3.89 -16.57 -3.50
CA VAL A 19 4.59 -15.73 -2.51
C VAL A 19 3.92 -15.83 -1.12
N SER A 20 2.58 -15.89 -1.08
CA SER A 20 1.80 -16.06 0.15
C SER A 20 2.00 -17.43 0.83
N LYS A 21 2.59 -18.41 0.13
CA LYS A 21 2.96 -19.70 0.72
C LYS A 21 4.21 -19.59 1.62
N TYR A 22 5.10 -18.64 1.33
CA TYR A 22 6.37 -18.48 2.04
C TYR A 22 6.37 -17.31 3.04
N LEU A 23 5.45 -16.35 2.90
CA LEU A 23 5.38 -15.16 3.74
C LEU A 23 4.09 -15.12 4.56
N THR A 24 4.19 -14.69 5.82
CA THR A 24 3.03 -14.44 6.69
C THR A 24 2.23 -13.24 6.18
N ASP A 25 0.91 -13.23 6.36
CA ASP A 25 0.04 -12.15 5.86
C ASP A 25 0.47 -10.75 6.34
N ALA A 26 0.92 -10.64 7.60
CA ALA A 26 1.45 -9.39 8.15
C ALA A 26 2.74 -8.93 7.43
N GLN A 27 3.61 -9.86 7.05
CA GLN A 27 4.84 -9.55 6.31
C GLN A 27 4.53 -9.11 4.87
N LEU A 28 3.49 -9.67 4.26
CA LEU A 28 3.04 -9.26 2.92
C LEU A 28 2.48 -7.84 2.92
N VAL A 29 1.70 -7.46 3.95
CA VAL A 29 1.21 -6.08 4.13
C VAL A 29 2.40 -5.12 4.27
N ILE A 30 3.35 -5.44 5.16
CA ILE A 30 4.54 -4.59 5.35
C ILE A 30 5.38 -4.51 4.06
N GLY A 31 5.55 -5.61 3.33
CA GLY A 31 6.24 -5.62 2.04
C GLY A 31 5.56 -4.71 1.01
N GLY A 32 4.23 -4.76 0.92
CA GLY A 32 3.44 -3.84 0.06
C GLY A 32 3.62 -2.38 0.45
N GLN A 33 3.60 -2.07 1.75
CA GLN A 33 3.85 -0.72 2.27
C GLN A 33 5.27 -0.23 1.98
N ILE A 34 6.28 -1.11 2.04
CA ILE A 34 7.66 -0.77 1.66
C ILE A 34 7.73 -0.43 0.18
N PHE A 35 7.10 -1.21 -0.71
CA PHE A 35 7.06 -0.89 -2.15
C PHE A 35 6.40 0.47 -2.41
N PHE A 36 5.34 0.82 -1.68
CA PHE A 36 4.76 2.17 -1.74
C PHE A 36 5.73 3.24 -1.25
N ALA A 37 6.37 3.04 -0.09
CA ALA A 37 7.31 4.00 0.47
C ALA A 37 8.51 4.23 -0.46
N THR A 38 9.06 3.17 -1.05
CA THR A 38 10.13 3.26 -2.06
C THR A 38 9.67 4.01 -3.30
N GLY A 39 8.49 3.68 -3.83
CA GLY A 39 7.94 4.36 -5.00
C GLY A 39 7.74 5.87 -4.79
N ILE A 40 7.25 6.26 -3.60
CA ILE A 40 7.08 7.67 -3.25
C ILE A 40 8.43 8.34 -2.95
N ALA A 41 9.36 7.66 -2.29
CA ALA A 41 10.70 8.18 -2.00
C ALA A 41 11.48 8.52 -3.29
N ILE A 42 11.35 7.70 -4.34
CA ILE A 42 11.90 7.99 -5.67
C ILE A 42 11.31 9.27 -6.27
N MET A 43 10.06 9.62 -5.92
CA MET A 43 9.37 10.82 -6.39
C MET A 43 9.59 12.06 -5.51
N THR A 44 10.23 11.94 -4.34
CA THR A 44 10.43 13.08 -3.41
C THR A 44 11.38 14.14 -3.98
N ASP A 45 12.36 13.74 -4.79
CA ASP A 45 13.35 14.61 -5.44
C ASP A 45 12.91 15.07 -6.84
N TYR A 46 11.60 15.22 -7.05
CA TYR A 46 11.06 15.72 -8.31
C TYR A 46 11.36 17.21 -8.45
N GLY A 47 12.44 17.54 -9.19
CA GLY A 47 12.84 18.93 -9.45
C GLY A 47 14.35 19.22 -9.49
N GLY A 48 15.22 18.28 -9.08
CA GLY A 48 16.68 18.50 -9.03
C GLY A 48 17.46 18.15 -10.30
N GLU A 49 16.92 17.32 -11.18
CA GLU A 49 17.62 16.82 -12.38
C GLU A 49 16.95 17.25 -13.69
N GLY A 50 17.68 17.18 -14.81
CA GLY A 50 17.18 17.54 -16.14
C GLY A 50 15.91 16.78 -16.56
N MET A 51 15.22 17.28 -17.59
CA MET A 51 13.87 16.82 -18.01
C MET A 51 13.74 15.30 -18.18
N TYR A 52 14.79 14.63 -18.67
CA TYR A 52 14.83 13.16 -18.81
C TYR A 52 14.90 12.42 -17.46
N GLY A 53 15.66 12.94 -16.49
CA GLY A 53 15.79 12.33 -15.15
C GLY A 53 14.47 12.36 -14.39
N ASN A 54 13.75 13.48 -14.45
CA ASN A 54 12.42 13.61 -13.81
C ASN A 54 11.39 12.63 -14.41
N MET A 55 11.41 12.40 -15.73
CA MET A 55 10.51 11.41 -16.35
C MET A 55 10.81 9.98 -15.89
N VAL A 56 12.10 9.60 -15.80
CA VAL A 56 12.49 8.27 -15.32
C VAL A 56 12.09 8.07 -13.85
N LYS A 57 12.31 9.07 -12.99
CA LYS A 57 11.86 9.06 -11.58
C LYS A 57 10.34 8.91 -11.47
N PHE A 58 9.58 9.62 -12.31
CA PHE A 58 8.13 9.49 -12.34
C PHE A 58 7.64 8.10 -12.75
N TYR A 59 8.15 7.56 -13.87
CA TYR A 59 7.71 6.27 -14.37
C TYR A 59 8.13 5.11 -13.47
N SER A 60 9.33 5.17 -12.90
CA SER A 60 9.82 4.16 -11.96
C SER A 60 9.01 4.18 -10.66
N GLY A 61 8.77 5.35 -10.06
CA GLY A 61 7.91 5.49 -8.88
C GLY A 61 6.48 4.99 -9.14
N PHE A 62 5.90 5.37 -10.28
CA PHE A 62 4.57 4.92 -10.69
C PHE A 62 4.50 3.39 -10.85
N PHE A 63 5.55 2.77 -11.42
CA PHE A 63 5.65 1.32 -11.52
C PHE A 63 5.67 0.65 -10.15
N PHE A 64 6.49 1.11 -9.21
CA PHE A 64 6.54 0.55 -7.87
C PHE A 64 5.20 0.67 -7.12
N ILE A 65 4.54 1.81 -7.22
CA ILE A 65 3.26 2.07 -6.54
C ILE A 65 2.14 1.21 -7.14
N PHE A 66 1.94 1.28 -8.45
CA PHE A 66 0.75 0.69 -9.08
C PHE A 66 0.93 -0.76 -9.53
N ALA A 67 2.14 -1.17 -9.95
CA ALA A 67 2.38 -2.53 -10.41
C ALA A 67 2.70 -3.49 -9.26
N LEU A 68 3.35 -3.01 -8.19
CA LEU A 68 3.78 -3.87 -7.07
C LEU A 68 3.03 -3.53 -5.78
N GLY A 69 3.14 -2.30 -5.30
CA GLY A 69 2.63 -1.90 -3.98
C GLY A 69 1.12 -2.10 -3.85
N PHE A 70 0.34 -1.54 -4.78
CA PHE A 70 -1.13 -1.58 -4.74
C PHE A 70 -1.73 -2.99 -4.76
N PRO A 71 -1.45 -3.83 -5.77
CA PRO A 71 -2.02 -5.19 -5.81
C PRO A 71 -1.60 -6.06 -4.62
N VAL A 72 -0.33 -5.98 -4.20
CA VAL A 72 0.20 -6.75 -3.07
C VAL A 72 -0.45 -6.31 -1.77
N ASN A 73 -0.45 -5.00 -1.49
CA ASN A 73 -0.98 -4.47 -0.23
C ASN A 73 -2.49 -4.68 -0.11
N ASP A 74 -3.26 -4.35 -1.15
CA ASP A 74 -4.73 -4.45 -1.11
C ASP A 74 -5.18 -5.91 -0.91
N THR A 75 -4.60 -6.84 -1.67
CA THR A 75 -4.88 -8.28 -1.53
C THR A 75 -4.48 -8.81 -0.15
N SER A 76 -3.33 -8.38 0.38
CA SER A 76 -2.84 -8.83 1.70
C SER A 76 -3.72 -8.34 2.84
N VAL A 77 -4.17 -7.09 2.80
CA VAL A 77 -5.04 -6.51 3.84
C VAL A 77 -6.40 -7.22 3.87
N VAL A 78 -7.00 -7.47 2.71
CA VAL A 78 -8.26 -8.21 2.61
C VAL A 78 -8.10 -9.66 3.08
N GLY A 79 -7.01 -10.33 2.67
CA GLY A 79 -6.70 -11.69 3.11
C GLY A 79 -6.48 -11.80 4.62
N LEU A 80 -5.74 -10.85 5.20
CA LEU A 80 -5.52 -10.76 6.63
C LEU A 80 -6.81 -10.52 7.39
N PHE A 81 -7.65 -9.61 6.89
CA PHE A 81 -8.94 -9.32 7.50
C PHE A 81 -9.86 -10.54 7.53
N SER A 82 -9.94 -11.28 6.42
CA SER A 82 -10.74 -12.50 6.34
C SER A 82 -10.28 -13.56 7.35
N LYS A 83 -8.96 -13.69 7.56
CA LYS A 83 -8.37 -14.58 8.57
C LYS A 83 -8.65 -14.13 10.00
N VAL A 84 -8.64 -12.82 10.28
CA VAL A 84 -8.95 -12.29 11.62
C VAL A 84 -10.43 -12.47 11.96
N CYS A 85 -11.33 -12.29 11.00
CA CYS A 85 -12.76 -12.45 11.22
C CYS A 85 -13.23 -13.93 11.26
N GLY A 86 -12.58 -14.82 10.52
CA GLY A 86 -12.90 -16.25 10.52
C GLY A 86 -14.31 -16.56 10.02
N ASN A 87 -14.98 -17.54 10.63
CA ASN A 87 -16.34 -17.95 10.26
C ASN A 87 -17.45 -17.00 10.78
N LYS A 88 -17.10 -15.84 11.35
CA LYS A 88 -18.09 -14.85 11.80
C LYS A 88 -18.65 -14.07 10.61
N PRO A 89 -19.88 -13.53 10.68
CA PRO A 89 -20.44 -12.71 9.61
C PRO A 89 -19.54 -11.50 9.31
N GLN A 90 -18.88 -11.52 8.15
CA GLN A 90 -17.87 -10.52 7.76
C GLN A 90 -18.47 -9.31 7.02
N GLY A 91 -19.75 -9.35 6.64
CA GLY A 91 -20.37 -8.34 5.75
C GLY A 91 -20.30 -6.91 6.29
N THR A 92 -20.73 -6.67 7.53
CA THR A 92 -20.71 -5.33 8.14
C THR A 92 -19.28 -4.80 8.32
N LEU A 93 -18.37 -5.70 8.67
CA LEU A 93 -16.97 -5.43 8.98
C LEU A 93 -16.18 -5.10 7.70
N GLN A 94 -16.41 -5.84 6.60
CA GLN A 94 -15.92 -5.50 5.27
C GLN A 94 -16.53 -4.20 4.74
N GLY A 95 -17.82 -3.95 5.03
CA GLY A 95 -18.48 -2.69 4.72
C GLY A 95 -17.79 -1.50 5.38
N LEU A 96 -17.42 -1.60 6.66
CA LEU A 96 -16.71 -0.55 7.37
C LEU A 96 -15.30 -0.30 6.81
N LEU A 97 -14.58 -1.37 6.42
CA LEU A 97 -13.30 -1.24 5.73
C LEU A 97 -13.45 -0.51 4.38
N ALA A 98 -14.46 -0.88 3.59
CA ALA A 98 -14.74 -0.23 2.32
C ALA A 98 -15.09 1.26 2.51
N MET A 99 -15.87 1.58 3.55
CA MET A 99 -16.19 2.97 3.92
C MET A 99 -14.94 3.76 4.30
N SER A 100 -14.02 3.18 5.08
CA SER A 100 -12.75 3.84 5.43
C SER A 100 -11.93 4.19 4.19
N SER A 101 -11.84 3.28 3.22
CA SER A 101 -11.17 3.51 1.93
C SER A 101 -11.85 4.63 1.11
N ALA A 102 -13.18 4.65 1.08
CA ALA A 102 -13.94 5.70 0.39
C ALA A 102 -13.72 7.08 1.03
N ILE A 103 -13.75 7.17 2.36
CA ILE A 103 -13.48 8.42 3.09
C ILE A 103 -12.05 8.90 2.81
N ALA A 104 -11.06 8.00 2.84
CA ALA A 104 -9.68 8.35 2.53
C ALA A 104 -9.55 8.94 1.11
N ARG A 105 -10.25 8.38 0.11
CA ARG A 105 -10.25 8.88 -1.28
C ARG A 105 -10.94 10.24 -1.43
N LEU A 106 -11.82 10.63 -0.52
CA LEU A 106 -12.43 11.96 -0.49
C LEU A 106 -11.54 12.99 0.20
N VAL A 107 -10.96 12.62 1.34
CA VAL A 107 -10.21 13.53 2.21
C VAL A 107 -8.78 13.76 1.69
N MET A 108 -8.09 12.72 1.21
CA MET A 108 -6.69 12.82 0.80
C MET A 108 -6.45 13.81 -0.36
N PRO A 109 -7.28 13.86 -1.42
CA PRO A 109 -7.11 14.86 -2.47
C PRO A 109 -7.23 16.29 -1.95
N ILE A 110 -8.16 16.56 -1.03
CA ILE A 110 -8.36 17.90 -0.45
C ILE A 110 -7.13 18.32 0.35
N ILE A 111 -6.63 17.44 1.22
CA ILE A 111 -5.40 17.69 2.00
C ILE A 111 -4.20 17.88 1.06
N SER A 112 -4.07 17.03 0.04
CA SER A 112 -2.98 17.08 -0.93
C SER A 112 -2.98 18.39 -1.73
N ALA A 113 -4.15 18.86 -2.15
CA ALA A 113 -4.31 20.12 -2.87
C ALA A 113 -3.90 21.31 -1.99
N TYR A 114 -4.32 21.30 -0.73
CA TYR A 114 -3.94 22.33 0.24
C TYR A 114 -2.42 22.35 0.48
N ILE A 115 -1.79 21.20 0.71
CA ILE A 115 -0.34 21.11 0.91
C ILE A 115 0.43 21.57 -0.34
N CYS A 116 -0.02 21.18 -1.53
CA CYS A 116 0.63 21.55 -2.79
C CYS A 116 0.54 23.05 -3.07
N GLN A 117 -0.54 23.71 -2.64
CA GLN A 117 -0.75 25.15 -2.86
C GLN A 117 0.11 26.03 -1.94
N TYR A 118 0.33 25.62 -0.69
CA TYR A 118 0.95 26.48 0.33
C TYR A 118 2.38 26.10 0.73
N LEU A 119 2.79 24.83 0.60
CA LEU A 119 4.08 24.34 1.08
C LEU A 119 5.04 24.09 -0.06
N ASN A 120 4.89 22.95 -0.76
CA ASN A 120 5.65 22.51 -1.95
C ASN A 120 5.28 21.05 -2.26
N MET A 121 5.49 20.60 -3.50
CA MET A 121 5.22 19.20 -3.91
C MET A 121 6.09 18.18 -3.15
N SER A 122 7.34 18.49 -2.84
CA SER A 122 8.21 17.59 -2.05
C SER A 122 7.70 17.36 -0.62
N VAL A 123 7.06 18.36 0.00
CA VAL A 123 6.49 18.24 1.35
C VAL A 123 5.31 17.27 1.37
N LEU A 124 4.53 17.24 0.29
CA LEU A 124 3.45 16.28 0.09
C LEU A 124 3.98 14.85 -0.03
N PHE A 125 5.05 14.62 -0.79
CA PHE A 125 5.63 13.28 -0.90
C PHE A 125 6.23 12.80 0.42
N ILE A 126 6.93 13.68 1.15
CA ILE A 126 7.47 13.35 2.47
C ILE A 126 6.33 13.01 3.46
N SER A 127 5.25 13.79 3.49
CA SER A 127 4.14 13.52 4.40
C SER A 127 3.45 12.19 4.11
N LEU A 128 3.31 11.81 2.84
CA LEU A 128 2.80 10.48 2.45
C LEU A 128 3.72 9.34 2.88
N VAL A 129 5.04 9.49 2.74
CA VAL A 129 6.02 8.50 3.24
C VAL A 129 5.90 8.37 4.76
N VAL A 130 5.80 9.47 5.50
CA VAL A 130 5.65 9.44 6.96
C VAL A 130 4.37 8.70 7.36
N ILE A 131 3.25 8.99 6.71
CA ILE A 131 1.97 8.30 6.99
C ILE A 131 2.11 6.78 6.73
N LEU A 132 2.76 6.39 5.62
CA LEU A 132 3.02 4.98 5.31
C LEU A 132 3.92 4.30 6.35
N LEU A 133 4.98 4.98 6.80
CA LEU A 133 5.87 4.47 7.83
C LEU A 133 5.16 4.30 9.17
N VAL A 134 4.35 5.29 9.58
CA VAL A 134 3.52 5.19 10.80
C VAL A 134 2.56 4.01 10.68
N SER A 135 1.91 3.84 9.52
CA SER A 135 1.04 2.68 9.27
C SER A 135 1.80 1.36 9.37
N ALA A 136 3.00 1.27 8.80
CA ALA A 136 3.85 0.08 8.90
C ALA A 136 4.28 -0.22 10.34
N LEU A 137 4.61 0.81 11.14
CA LEU A 137 4.93 0.66 12.56
C LEU A 137 3.75 0.13 13.37
N VAL A 138 2.54 0.61 13.08
CA VAL A 138 1.31 0.08 13.70
C VAL A 138 1.15 -1.40 13.36
N VAL A 139 1.29 -1.79 12.10
CA VAL A 139 1.20 -3.20 11.68
C VAL A 139 2.27 -4.06 12.36
N LEU A 140 3.50 -3.57 12.45
CA LEU A 140 4.59 -4.23 13.16
C LEU A 140 4.29 -4.41 14.65
N ARG A 141 3.73 -3.39 15.31
CA ARG A 141 3.39 -3.43 16.74
C ARG A 141 2.33 -4.50 17.05
N TYR A 142 1.35 -4.67 16.17
CA TYR A 142 0.25 -5.63 16.33
C TYR A 142 0.52 -6.99 15.67
N ARG A 143 1.66 -7.16 15.00
CA ARG A 143 2.02 -8.40 14.29
C ARG A 143 1.87 -9.65 15.16
N GLY A 144 2.35 -9.61 16.41
CA GLY A 144 2.27 -10.77 17.31
C GLY A 144 0.84 -11.18 17.63
N ILE A 145 -0.08 -10.23 17.80
CA ILE A 145 -1.50 -10.51 18.04
C ILE A 145 -2.16 -11.08 16.77
N ILE A 146 -1.78 -10.53 15.61
CA ILE A 146 -2.29 -10.97 14.31
C ILE A 146 -1.88 -12.42 14.01
N GLU A 147 -0.63 -12.79 14.29
CA GLU A 147 -0.11 -14.15 14.09
C GLU A 147 -0.75 -15.16 15.07
N LEU A 148 -1.01 -14.74 16.31
CA LEU A 148 -1.74 -15.54 17.30
C LEU A 148 -3.20 -15.77 16.91
N LEU A 149 -3.91 -14.73 16.47
CA LEU A 149 -5.30 -14.85 16.00
C LEU A 149 -5.41 -15.70 14.74
N SER A 150 -4.44 -15.57 13.82
CA SER A 150 -4.40 -16.38 12.60
C SER A 150 -4.07 -17.85 12.85
N SER A 151 -3.36 -18.19 13.92
CA SER A 151 -3.03 -19.58 14.27
C SER A 151 -4.12 -20.27 15.09
N SER A 152 -4.81 -19.53 15.97
CA SER A 152 -5.91 -20.05 16.79
C SER A 152 -7.12 -20.57 16.00
N MET A 153 -7.28 -20.18 14.73
CA MET A 153 -8.42 -20.61 13.89
C MET A 153 -8.05 -21.65 12.82
N ARG A 154 -6.83 -22.21 12.90
CA ARG A 154 -6.43 -23.38 12.10
C ARG A 154 -6.82 -24.71 12.75
N HIS A 155 -7.38 -24.68 13.96
CA HIS A 155 -8.00 -25.81 14.67
C HIS A 155 -9.52 -25.66 14.66
#